data_AF-A0A916VFY9-F1
#
_entry.id   AF-A0A916VFY9-F1
#
_cell.length_a   1.000
_cell.length_b   1.000
_cell.length_c   1.000
_cell.angle_alpha   90.00
_cell.angle_beta   90.00
_cell.angle_gamma   90.00
#
_symmetry.space_group_name_H-M   'P 1'
#
loop_
_entity.id
_entity.type
_entity.pdbx_description
1 polymer ?
#
loop_
_entity_poly.entity_id
_entity_poly.type
_entity_poly.pdbx_seq_one_letter_code
_entity_poly.pdbx_strand_id
1 'polypeptide(L)'
;MSDFSETLEEKVERLEYYIDLLRDYIVDQEHFIFWDWAISHRLNREEVRAIIDVAKEYNMKLLHSNEDNQDLSLEAFTEEIKKILTVRRSDASFEVDKKFVLQMIRRLSNMKICNQLADFYLKGK
;
A
#
# COMPACT_ATOMS: atom_id res chain seq x y z
N MET A 1 -8.03 29.29 -12.13
CA MET A 1 -8.45 27.95 -11.69
C MET A 1 -8.00 26.99 -12.77
N SER A 2 -6.86 26.35 -12.59
CA SER A 2 -6.34 25.33 -13.50
C SER A 2 -6.81 23.97 -13.00
N ASP A 3 -7.58 23.29 -13.83
CA ASP A 3 -8.04 21.92 -13.64
C ASP A 3 -6.81 21.01 -13.83
N PHE A 4 -6.21 20.55 -12.74
CA PHE A 4 -5.03 19.68 -12.80
C PHE A 4 -5.48 18.23 -12.94
N SER A 5 -5.81 17.85 -14.17
CA SER A 5 -5.99 16.45 -14.53
C SER A 5 -4.62 15.77 -14.65
N GLU A 6 -4.52 14.55 -14.12
CA GLU A 6 -3.48 13.58 -14.47
C GLU A 6 -3.04 13.70 -15.93
N THR A 7 -1.73 13.67 -16.17
CA THR A 7 -1.19 13.72 -17.54
C THR A 7 -1.56 12.48 -18.34
N LEU A 8 -1.52 12.58 -19.66
CA LEU A 8 -1.86 11.43 -20.50
C LEU A 8 -0.86 10.29 -20.30
N GLU A 9 0.41 10.61 -20.12
CA GLU A 9 1.48 9.65 -19.82
C GLU A 9 1.22 8.90 -18.52
N GLU A 10 0.97 9.60 -17.41
CA GLU A 10 0.66 8.98 -16.10
C GLU A 10 -0.57 8.08 -16.19
N LYS A 11 -1.58 8.50 -16.96
CA LYS A 11 -2.79 7.72 -17.18
C LYS A 11 -2.51 6.43 -17.95
N VAL A 12 -1.67 6.49 -18.98
CA VAL A 12 -1.28 5.32 -19.79
C VAL A 12 -0.45 4.35 -18.95
N GLU A 13 0.56 4.82 -18.23
CA GLU A 13 1.39 3.98 -17.35
C GLU A 13 0.56 3.24 -16.30
N ARG A 14 -0.45 3.92 -15.72
CA ARG A 14 -1.36 3.29 -14.76
C ARG A 14 -2.25 2.22 -15.41
N LEU A 15 -2.73 2.45 -16.64
CA LEU A 15 -3.52 1.47 -17.37
C LEU A 15 -2.69 0.24 -17.76
N GLU A 16 -1.44 0.44 -18.19
CA GLU A 16 -0.51 -0.66 -18.46
C GLU A 16 -0.25 -1.50 -17.20
N TYR A 17 -0.09 -0.84 -16.05
CA TYR A 17 0.02 -1.53 -14.78
C TYR A 17 -1.23 -2.35 -14.46
N TYR A 18 -2.44 -1.80 -14.63
CA TYR A 18 -3.68 -2.56 -14.39
C TYR A 18 -3.82 -3.76 -15.32
N ILE A 19 -3.41 -3.62 -16.59
CA ILE A 19 -3.42 -4.72 -17.55
C ILE A 19 -2.49 -5.84 -17.08
N ASP A 20 -1.30 -5.51 -16.56
CA ASP A 20 -0.40 -6.50 -15.99
C ASP A 20 -0.99 -7.16 -14.74
N LEU A 21 -1.64 -6.40 -13.85
CA LEU A 21 -2.34 -6.95 -12.69
C LEU A 21 -3.48 -7.91 -13.08
N LEU A 22 -4.21 -7.60 -14.16
CA LEU A 22 -5.27 -8.46 -14.70
C LEU A 22 -4.72 -9.71 -15.39
N ARG A 23 -3.48 -9.69 -15.90
CA ARG A 23 -2.81 -10.91 -16.38
C ARG A 23 -2.42 -11.82 -15.21
N ASP A 24 -1.93 -11.24 -14.12
CA ASP A 24 -1.60 -11.98 -12.90
C ASP A 24 -2.85 -12.58 -12.23
N TYR A 25 -4.02 -11.94 -12.35
CA TYR A 25 -5.32 -12.46 -11.90
C TYR A 25 -5.68 -13.84 -12.45
N ILE A 26 -5.36 -14.10 -13.72
CA ILE A 26 -5.69 -15.37 -14.38
C ILE A 26 -4.90 -16.53 -13.76
N VAL A 27 -3.80 -16.24 -13.06
CA VAL A 27 -2.86 -17.24 -12.54
C VAL A 27 -3.15 -17.61 -11.09
N ASP A 28 -3.62 -16.68 -10.23
CA ASP A 28 -3.90 -16.97 -8.83
C ASP A 28 -4.92 -15.99 -8.20
N GLN A 29 -6.14 -16.48 -7.95
CA GLN A 29 -7.26 -15.66 -7.43
C GLN A 29 -7.07 -15.21 -5.97
N GLU A 30 -6.31 -15.95 -5.14
CA GLU A 30 -6.10 -15.57 -3.73
C GLU A 30 -5.13 -14.40 -3.61
N HIS A 31 -4.18 -14.27 -4.55
CA HIS A 31 -3.20 -13.19 -4.60
C HIS A 31 -3.78 -11.87 -5.15
N PHE A 32 -4.96 -11.90 -5.77
CA PHE A 32 -5.56 -10.74 -6.42
C PHE A 32 -6.18 -9.72 -5.46
N ILE A 33 -6.44 -10.08 -4.20
CA ILE A 33 -7.17 -9.21 -3.27
C ILE A 33 -6.42 -7.89 -3.02
N PHE A 34 -5.09 -7.91 -2.98
CA PHE A 34 -4.28 -6.69 -2.83
C PHE A 34 -4.22 -5.89 -4.13
N TRP A 35 -4.15 -6.55 -5.28
CA TRP A 35 -4.11 -5.90 -6.60
C TRP A 35 -5.43 -5.20 -6.92
N ASP A 36 -6.58 -5.82 -6.61
CA ASP A 36 -7.90 -5.19 -6.70
C ASP A 36 -7.97 -3.90 -5.86
N TRP A 37 -7.43 -3.95 -4.64
CA TRP A 37 -7.34 -2.77 -3.78
C TRP A 37 -6.42 -1.68 -4.34
N ALA A 38 -5.29 -2.05 -4.91
CA ALA A 38 -4.39 -1.09 -5.56
C ALA A 38 -5.09 -0.41 -6.75
N ILE A 39 -5.81 -1.18 -7.58
CA ILE A 39 -6.61 -0.67 -8.70
C ILE A 39 -7.73 0.25 -8.21
N SER A 40 -8.46 -0.13 -7.15
CA SER A 40 -9.57 0.66 -6.62
C SER A 40 -9.13 2.03 -6.09
N HIS A 41 -7.90 2.13 -5.57
CA HIS A 41 -7.30 3.37 -5.08
C HIS A 41 -6.45 4.11 -6.14
N ARG A 42 -6.52 3.60 -7.36
CA ARG A 42 -5.79 4.09 -8.52
C ARG A 42 -4.28 4.16 -8.37
N LEU A 43 -3.70 3.21 -7.66
CA LEU A 43 -2.26 3.17 -7.41
C LEU A 43 -1.50 2.76 -8.68
N ASN A 44 -0.38 3.44 -8.93
CA ASN A 44 0.55 3.04 -9.98
C ASN A 44 1.57 2.01 -9.45
N ARG A 45 2.38 1.45 -10.36
CA ARG A 45 3.35 0.39 -10.02
C ARG A 45 4.37 0.82 -8.97
N GLU A 46 4.87 2.04 -9.06
CA GLU A 46 5.93 2.53 -8.19
C GLU A 46 5.43 2.78 -6.77
N GLU A 47 4.23 3.35 -6.65
CA GLU A 47 3.53 3.54 -5.38
C GLU A 47 3.31 2.19 -4.68
N VAL A 48 2.84 1.19 -5.43
CA VAL A 48 2.58 -0.14 -4.87
C VAL A 48 3.87 -0.83 -4.44
N ARG A 49 4.95 -0.71 -5.24
CA ARG A 49 6.27 -1.23 -4.85
C ARG A 49 6.78 -0.58 -3.57
N ALA A 50 6.75 0.74 -3.49
CA ALA A 50 7.19 1.48 -2.31
C ALA A 50 6.39 1.10 -1.05
N ILE A 51 5.06 0.94 -1.19
CA ILE A 51 4.20 0.45 -0.11
C ILE A 51 4.63 -0.94 0.37
N ILE A 52 4.84 -1.88 -0.56
CA ILE A 52 5.25 -3.24 -0.21
C ILE A 52 6.62 -3.24 0.49
N ASP A 53 7.56 -2.43 0.01
CA ASP A 53 8.90 -2.36 0.57
C ASP A 53 8.89 -1.81 2.00
N VAL A 54 8.15 -0.73 2.25
CA VAL A 54 7.96 -0.18 3.61
C VAL A 54 7.23 -1.17 4.51
N ALA A 55 6.19 -1.85 4.02
CA ALA A 55 5.49 -2.87 4.79
C ALA A 55 6.41 -4.04 5.18
N LYS A 56 7.29 -4.49 4.27
CA LYS A 56 8.30 -5.51 4.56
C LYS A 56 9.33 -5.03 5.57
N GLU A 57 9.79 -3.79 5.46
CA GLU A 57 10.73 -3.21 6.39
C GLU A 57 10.17 -3.19 7.82
N TYR A 58 8.93 -2.72 8.01
CA TYR A 58 8.28 -2.73 9.32
C TYR A 58 8.04 -4.15 9.83
N ASN A 59 7.64 -5.07 8.95
CA ASN A 59 7.48 -6.48 9.32
C ASN A 59 8.81 -7.10 9.81
N MET A 60 9.92 -6.74 9.15
CA MET A 60 11.25 -7.18 9.55
C MET A 60 11.71 -6.54 10.86
N LYS A 61 11.46 -5.25 11.06
CA LYS A 61 11.72 -4.57 12.34
C LYS A 61 10.99 -5.29 13.48
N LEU A 62 9.70 -5.57 13.32
CA LEU A 62 8.89 -6.31 14.31
C LEU A 62 9.37 -7.75 14.57
N LEU A 63 9.94 -8.42 13.57
CA LEU A 63 10.53 -9.76 13.73
C LEU A 63 11.83 -9.75 14.55
N HIS A 64 12.57 -8.64 14.55
CA HIS A 64 13.91 -8.54 15.13
C HIS A 64 13.99 -7.60 16.34
N SER A 65 12.94 -6.84 16.65
CA SER A 65 12.93 -5.91 17.78
C SER A 65 12.58 -6.61 19.08
N ASN A 66 13.53 -6.56 20.03
CA ASN A 66 13.38 -7.18 21.34
C ASN A 66 12.89 -6.23 22.44
N GLU A 67 12.89 -4.89 22.34
CA GLU A 67 12.34 -4.10 23.47
C GLU A 67 11.95 -2.62 23.28
N ASP A 68 12.21 -1.93 22.15
CA ASP A 68 11.73 -0.54 21.98
C ASP A 68 11.01 -0.34 20.63
N ASN A 69 9.68 -0.49 20.65
CA ASN A 69 8.80 -0.40 19.47
C ASN A 69 8.09 0.97 19.33
N GLN A 70 8.61 2.03 19.96
CA GLN A 70 7.93 3.33 19.98
C GLN A 70 7.82 3.97 18.58
N ASP A 71 8.77 3.69 17.69
CA ASP A 71 8.76 4.11 16.29
C ASP A 71 7.88 3.24 15.37
N LEU A 72 7.32 2.13 15.88
CA LEU A 72 6.45 1.21 15.12
C LEU A 72 4.96 1.47 15.41
N SER A 73 4.59 2.68 15.84
CA SER A 73 3.18 3.05 15.98
C SER A 73 2.44 3.00 14.64
N LEU A 74 1.13 2.74 14.68
CA LEU A 74 0.31 2.74 13.48
C LEU A 74 0.23 4.13 12.84
N GLU A 75 0.30 5.17 13.66
CA GLU A 75 0.34 6.56 13.24
C GLU A 75 1.63 6.86 12.44
N ALA A 76 2.79 6.43 12.92
CA ALA A 76 4.07 6.59 12.20
C ALA A 76 4.05 5.86 10.84
N PHE A 77 3.57 4.61 10.83
CA PHE A 77 3.42 3.85 9.59
C PHE A 77 2.44 4.52 8.61
N THR A 78 1.32 5.05 9.11
CA THR A 78 0.33 5.76 8.29
C THR A 78 0.93 7.00 7.63
N GLU A 79 1.71 7.79 8.37
CA GLU A 79 2.39 8.97 7.83
C GLU A 79 3.45 8.60 6.77
N GLU A 80 4.10 7.44 6.89
CA GLU A 80 5.06 6.99 5.89
C GLU A 80 4.40 6.56 4.58
N ILE A 81 3.30 5.81 4.66
CA ILE A 81 2.46 5.49 3.49
C ILE A 81 1.90 6.77 2.85
N LYS A 82 1.47 7.73 3.67
CA LYS A 82 1.00 9.02 3.19
C LYS A 82 2.08 9.80 2.45
N LYS A 83 3.32 9.81 2.95
CA LYS A 83 4.46 10.44 2.25
C LYS A 83 4.72 9.81 0.89
N ILE A 84 4.72 8.47 0.80
CA ILE A 84 4.89 7.75 -0.48
C ILE A 84 3.86 8.23 -1.51
N LEU A 85 2.60 8.33 -1.10
CA LEU A 85 1.48 8.63 -1.99
C LEU A 85 1.31 10.12 -2.30
N THR A 86 1.69 11.01 -1.38
CA THR A 86 1.62 12.47 -1.57
C THR A 86 2.79 13.04 -2.37
N VAL A 87 3.99 12.42 -2.31
CA VAL A 87 5.16 12.87 -3.09
C VAL A 87 4.92 12.75 -4.60
N ARG A 88 4.11 11.77 -5.02
CA ARG A 88 3.90 11.46 -6.45
C ARG A 88 2.53 11.88 -6.97
N ARG A 89 1.61 12.27 -6.09
CA ARG A 89 0.27 12.74 -6.47
C ARG A 89 0.15 14.23 -6.26
N SER A 90 -0.16 14.96 -7.33
CA SER A 90 -0.59 16.36 -7.25
C SER A 90 -2.05 16.50 -6.77
N ASP A 91 -2.76 15.38 -6.60
CA ASP A 91 -4.17 15.33 -6.24
C ASP A 91 -4.35 15.45 -4.71
N ALA A 92 -4.74 16.65 -4.29
CA ALA A 92 -5.01 16.99 -2.89
C ALA A 92 -6.22 16.24 -2.28
N SER A 93 -6.98 15.48 -3.07
CA SER A 93 -8.16 14.74 -2.59
C SER A 93 -7.87 13.31 -2.11
N PHE A 94 -6.66 12.80 -2.35
CA PHE A 94 -6.31 11.44 -1.95
C PHE A 94 -5.98 11.35 -0.45
N GLU A 95 -6.97 10.92 0.34
CA GLU A 95 -6.84 10.81 1.79
C GLU A 95 -6.31 9.43 2.20
N VAL A 96 -5.13 9.41 2.83
CA VAL A 96 -4.56 8.23 3.48
C VAL A 96 -4.98 8.27 4.94
N ASP A 97 -6.03 7.53 5.28
CA ASP A 97 -6.53 7.39 6.64
C ASP A 97 -6.15 6.03 7.27
N LYS A 98 -6.42 5.89 8.57
CA LYS A 98 -6.18 4.64 9.29
C LYS A 98 -6.90 3.45 8.65
N LYS A 99 -8.10 3.66 8.09
CA LYS A 99 -8.90 2.60 7.47
C LYS A 99 -8.22 2.09 6.20
N PHE A 100 -7.69 2.98 5.36
CA PHE A 100 -6.91 2.67 4.16
C PHE A 100 -5.71 1.78 4.51
N VAL A 101 -4.94 2.19 5.53
CA VAL A 101 -3.73 1.47 5.95
C VAL A 101 -4.05 0.10 6.53
N LEU A 102 -5.06 -0.03 7.39
CA LEU A 102 -5.46 -1.34 7.93
C LEU A 102 -5.99 -2.27 6.85
N GLN A 103 -6.74 -1.72 5.89
CA GLN A 103 -7.21 -2.43 4.71
C GLN A 103 -6.08 -2.94 3.83
N MET A 104 -5.03 -2.14 3.65
CA MET A 104 -3.82 -2.51 2.94
C MET A 104 -3.08 -3.65 3.66
N ILE A 105 -2.80 -3.50 4.96
CA ILE A 105 -2.09 -4.49 5.79
C ILE A 105 -2.81 -5.84 5.76
N ARG A 106 -4.13 -5.84 5.91
CA ARG A 106 -4.94 -7.08 5.87
C ARG A 106 -4.76 -7.84 4.55
N ARG A 107 -4.72 -7.11 3.44
CA ARG A 107 -4.60 -7.71 2.10
C ARG A 107 -3.19 -8.21 1.83
N LEU A 108 -2.17 -7.47 2.27
CA LEU A 108 -0.78 -7.92 2.21
C LEU A 108 -0.52 -9.16 3.08
N SER A 109 -1.18 -9.29 4.22
CA SER A 109 -1.11 -10.50 5.05
C SER A 109 -1.81 -11.70 4.41
N ASN A 110 -2.91 -11.51 3.69
CA ASN A 110 -3.52 -12.59 2.91
C ASN A 110 -2.55 -13.16 1.86
N MET A 111 -1.66 -12.32 1.30
CA MET A 111 -0.57 -12.74 0.42
C MET A 111 0.66 -13.30 1.16
N LYS A 112 0.61 -13.43 2.49
CA LYS A 112 1.70 -13.88 3.36
C LYS A 112 2.94 -12.98 3.33
N ILE A 113 2.82 -11.71 2.93
CA ILE A 113 3.95 -10.77 2.81
C ILE A 113 4.33 -10.16 4.17
N CYS A 114 3.36 -9.79 5.00
CA CYS A 114 3.60 -9.03 6.25
C CYS A 114 2.73 -9.53 7.42
N ASN A 115 2.79 -10.83 7.72
CA ASN A 115 1.93 -11.44 8.75
C ASN A 115 2.17 -10.88 10.16
N GLN A 116 3.41 -10.56 10.52
CA GLN A 116 3.76 -10.04 11.84
C GLN A 116 3.31 -8.60 12.00
N LEU A 117 3.42 -7.82 10.92
CA LEU A 117 2.84 -6.49 10.83
C LEU A 117 1.33 -6.52 11.04
N ALA A 118 0.66 -7.48 10.40
CA ALA A 118 -0.78 -7.68 10.54
C ALA A 118 -1.17 -8.16 11.93
N ASP A 119 -0.41 -9.09 12.53
CA ASP A 119 -0.65 -9.53 13.91
C ASP A 119 -0.51 -8.36 14.89
N PHE A 120 0.51 -7.53 14.72
CA PHE A 120 0.75 -6.37 15.56
C PHE A 120 -0.37 -5.32 15.47
N TYR A 121 -0.79 -4.93 14.25
CA TYR A 121 -1.77 -3.85 14.07
C TYR A 121 -3.24 -4.29 14.01
N LEU A 122 -3.53 -5.52 13.60
CA LEU A 122 -4.91 -6.03 13.43
C LEU A 122 -5.38 -6.90 14.59
N LYS A 123 -4.48 -7.64 15.24
CA LYS A 123 -4.81 -8.50 16.39
C LYS A 123 -4.43 -7.88 17.74
N GLY A 124 -3.70 -6.75 17.74
CA GLY A 124 -3.43 -5.94 18.93
C GLY A 124 -4.67 -5.20 19.45
N LYS A 125 -5.71 -5.95 19.87
CA LYS A 125 -6.78 -5.59 20.81
C LYS A 125 -7.40 -6.85 21.40
#